data_AF-A0A087TDT7-F1
#
_entry.id   AF-A0A087TDT7-F1
#
_cell.length_a   1.000
_cell.length_b   1.000
_cell.length_c   1.000
_cell.angle_alpha   90.00
_cell.angle_beta   90.00
_cell.angle_gamma   90.00
#
_symmetry.space_group_name_H-M   'P 1'
#
loop_
_entity.id
_entity.type
_entity.pdbx_description
1 polymer ?
#
loop_
_entity_poly.entity_id
_entity_poly.type
_entity_poly.pdbx_seq_one_letter_code
_entity_poly.pdbx_strand_id
1 'polypeptide(L)' 'MQKLSMPLNDAYDFVRQRKANISPNFNFMGQLMDFERQLNLGPCHCTCQASPCHCQTLHFISPTRTTPDSGIDVDHWT' A
#
# COMPACT_ATOMS: atom_id res chain seq x y z
N MET A 1 -10.80 6.15 -6.73
CA MET A 1 -10.46 4.73 -6.54
C MET A 1 -11.71 3.87 -6.43
N GLN A 2 -12.22 3.49 -5.25
CA GLN A 2 -13.30 2.47 -5.14
C GLN A 2 -14.62 2.79 -5.87
N LYS A 3 -15.20 3.97 -5.67
CA LYS A 3 -16.55 4.28 -6.20
C LYS A 3 -16.59 4.49 -7.72
N LEU A 4 -15.48 4.94 -8.29
CA LEU A 4 -15.38 5.33 -9.69
C LEU A 4 -14.38 4.45 -10.48
N SER A 5 -13.87 3.38 -9.85
CA SER A 5 -12.84 2.49 -10.39
C SER A 5 -11.70 3.19 -11.14
N MET A 6 -11.23 4.31 -10.59
CA MET A 6 -10.14 5.12 -11.18
C MET A 6 -8.83 4.91 -10.40
N PRO A 7 -7.66 4.88 -11.07
CA PRO A 7 -6.37 4.75 -10.40
C PRO A 7 -6.10 5.94 -9.47
N LEU A 8 -5.12 5.78 -8.58
CA LEU A 8 -4.69 6.77 -7.59
C LEU A 8 -4.32 8.10 -8.24
N ASN A 9 -3.56 8.06 -9.35
CA ASN A 9 -3.12 9.27 -10.02
C ASN A 9 -4.32 10.12 -10.50
N ASP A 10 -5.25 9.49 -11.22
CA ASP A 10 -6.45 10.15 -11.73
C ASP A 10 -7.37 10.63 -10.59
N ALA A 11 -7.49 9.82 -9.53
CA ALA A 11 -8.24 10.21 -8.34
C ALA A 11 -7.62 11.42 -7.65
N TYR A 12 -6.29 11.48 -7.58
CA TYR A 12 -5.55 12.59 -6.99
C TYR A 12 -5.77 13.88 -7.79
N ASP A 13 -5.64 13.82 -9.11
CA ASP A 13 -5.87 14.97 -9.99
C ASP A 13 -7.32 15.46 -9.92
N PHE A 14 -8.29 14.54 -9.85
CA PHE A 14 -9.70 14.89 -9.66
C PHE A 14 -9.96 15.67 -8.36
N VAL A 15 -9.34 15.27 -7.25
CA VAL A 15 -9.46 16.00 -5.98
C VAL A 15 -8.71 17.33 -6.04
N ARG A 16 -7.52 17.34 -6.66
CA ARG A 16 -6.68 18.54 -6.80
C ARG A 16 -7.37 19.64 -7.59
N GLN A 17 -8.14 19.29 -8.63
CA GLN A 17 -8.93 20.26 -9.40
C GLN A 17 -9.98 20.99 -8.56
N ARG A 18 -10.56 20.32 -7.54
CA ARG A 18 -11.55 20.92 -6.64
C ARG A 18 -10.92 21.61 -5.43
N LYS A 19 -9.78 21.11 -4.99
CA LYS A 19 -9.03 21.64 -3.84
C LYS A 19 -7.53 21.53 -4.13
N ALA A 20 -6.95 22.61 -4.65
CA ALA A 20 -5.56 22.63 -5.10
C ALA A 20 -4.53 22.54 -3.95
N ASN A 21 -4.92 22.87 -2.71
CA ASN A 21 -4.05 22.83 -1.53
C ASN A 21 -4.09 21.48 -0.79
N ILE A 22 -4.28 20.38 -1.53
CA ILE A 22 -4.11 19.04 -0.97
C ILE A 22 -2.63 18.64 -1.08
N SER A 23 -2.09 18.06 -0.01
CA SER A 23 -0.78 17.44 -0.01
C SER A 23 -0.80 16.30 1.01
N PRO A 24 -1.15 15.07 0.61
CA PRO A 24 -1.05 13.92 1.51
C PRO A 24 0.40 13.75 1.96
N ASN A 25 0.60 13.31 3.21
CA ASN A 25 1.95 12.96 3.68
C ASN A 25 2.39 11.62 3.06
N PHE A 26 3.69 11.29 3.17
CA PHE A 26 4.25 10.06 2.59
C PHE A 26 3.59 8.79 3.15
N ASN A 27 3.27 8.75 4.45
CA ASN A 27 2.62 7.59 5.06
C ASN A 27 1.23 7.33 4.45
N PHE A 28 0.44 8.38 4.29
CA PHE A 28 -0.90 8.30 3.69
C PHE A 28 -0.83 8.02 2.19
N MET A 29 0.13 8.61 1.48
CA MET A 29 0.35 8.30 0.06
C MET A 29 0.68 6.81 -0.15
N GLY A 30 1.52 6.22 0.72
CA GLY A 30 1.80 4.79 0.70
C GLY A 30 0.54 3.93 0.91
N GLN A 31 -0.30 4.30 1.88
CA GLN A 31 -1.58 3.62 2.10
C GLN A 31 -2.52 3.69 0.90
N LEU A 32 -2.55 4.82 0.19
CA LEU A 32 -3.36 4.98 -1.02
C LEU A 32 -2.83 4.10 -2.17
N MET A 33 -1.52 3.98 -2.32
CA MET A 33 -0.89 3.08 -3.30
C MET A 33 -1.20 1.61 -2.97
N ASP A 34 -1.16 1.23 -1.70
CA ASP A 34 -1.53 -0.13 -1.26
C ASP A 34 -3.00 -0.43 -1.54
N PHE A 35 -3.86 0.55 -1.30
CA PHE A 35 -5.29 0.44 -1.57
C PHE A 35 -5.59 0.31 -3.07
N GLU A 36 -4.89 1.06 -3.92
CA GLU A 36 -5.02 0.92 -5.38
C GLU A 36 -4.68 -0.50 -5.85
N ARG A 37 -3.62 -1.11 -5.29
CA ARG A 37 -3.20 -2.48 -5.59
C ARG A 37 -4.23 -3.51 -5.13
N GLN A 38 -4.84 -3.32 -3.96
CA GLN A 38 -5.93 -4.17 -3.45
C GLN A 38 -7.19 -4.11 -4.32
N LEU A 39 -7.41 -2.99 -5.01
CA LEU A 39 -8.54 -2.82 -5.94
C LEU A 39 -8.21 -3.30 -7.36
N ASN A 40 -6.99 -3.79 -7.62
CA ASN A 40 -6.49 -4.16 -8.96
C ASN A 40 -6.65 -3.02 -9.99
N LEU A 41 -6.55 -1.76 -9.55
CA LEU A 41 -6.71 -0.58 -10.41
C LEU A 41 -5.37 -0.05 -10.97
N GLY A 42 -4.27 -0.38 -10.30
CA GLY A 42 -2.92 0.01 -10.73
C GLY A 42 -2.33 -1.00 -11.72
N PRO A 43 -1.36 -0.59 -12.54
CA PRO A 43 -0.57 -1.54 -13.30
C PRO A 43 0.10 -2.53 -12.34
N CYS A 44 0.10 -3.83 -12.69
CA CYS A 44 0.90 -4.82 -11.96
C CYS A 44 2.37 -4.45 -12.08
N HIS A 45 2.89 -3.68 -11.11
CA HIS A 45 4.30 -3.36 -11.00
C HIS A 45 5.04 -4.55 -10.38
N CYS A 46 5.02 -5.68 -11.07
CA CYS A 46 5.93 -6.77 -10.80
C CYS A 46 7.15 -6.53 -11.70
N THR A 47 8.23 -5.95 -11.17
CA THR A 47 9.51 -5.90 -11.87
C THR A 47 10.17 -7.28 -11.80
N CYS A 48 9.65 -8.21 -12.59
CA CYS A 48 10.11 -9.60 -12.65
C CYS A 48 11.43 -9.65 -13.45
N GLN A 49 12.56 -9.41 -12.81
CA GLN A 49 13.87 -9.57 -13.47
C GLN A 49 14.40 -11.01 -13.42
N ALA A 50 13.83 -11.89 -12.58
CA ALA A 50 14.13 -13.32 -12.55
C ALA A 50 12.95 -14.14 -11.99
N SER A 51 12.81 -15.38 -12.46
CA SER A 51 11.78 -16.33 -12.03
C SER A 51 12.20 -17.08 -10.76
N PRO A 52 11.29 -17.35 -9.81
CA PRO A 52 9.86 -16.99 -9.81
C PRO A 52 9.60 -15.56 -9.34
N CYS A 53 8.65 -14.89 -10.00
CA CYS A 53 8.29 -13.51 -9.70
C CYS A 53 7.54 -13.40 -8.36
N HIS A 54 8.04 -12.56 -7.47
CA HIS A 54 7.33 -12.16 -6.26
C HIS A 54 6.93 -10.69 -6.41
N CYS A 55 5.66 -10.45 -6.68
CA CYS A 55 5.09 -9.10 -6.61
C CYS A 55 5.08 -8.70 -5.14
N GLN A 56 6.02 -7.85 -4.71
CA GLN A 56 6.07 -7.39 -3.34
C GLN A 56 4.87 -6.48 -3.09
N THR A 57 3.95 -6.96 -2.26
CA THR A 57 3.04 -6.07 -1.59
C THR A 57 3.83 -5.31 -0.52
N LEU A 58 4.26 -4.09 -0.85
CA LEU A 58 4.88 -3.18 0.09
C LEU A 58 3.81 -2.70 1.07
N HIS A 59 3.49 -3.49 2.09
CA HIS A 59 2.62 -3.02 3.18
C HIS A 59 3.36 -1.92 3.95
N PHE A 60 3.00 -0.65 3.71
CA PHE A 60 3.63 0.47 4.39
C PHE A 60 3.28 0.54 5.89
N ILE A 61 2.29 -0.24 6.34
CA ILE A 61 1.98 -0.47 7.75
C ILE A 61 2.21 -1.96 8.06
N SER A 62 3.36 -2.29 8.62
CA SER A 62 3.47 -3.45 9.51
C SER A 62 3.73 -2.93 10.92
N PRO A 63 2.73 -2.86 11.80
CA PRO A 63 2.95 -3.34 13.15
C PRO A 63 2.84 -4.87 13.03
N THR A 64 3.98 -5.55 12.87
CA THR A 64 4.09 -7.02 13.02
C THR A 64 3.05 -7.86 12.25
N ARG A 65 3.34 -8.18 10.99
CA ARG A 65 2.90 -9.46 10.42
C ARG A 65 3.88 -10.54 10.90
N THR A 66 3.82 -10.89 12.19
CA THR A 66 4.37 -12.16 12.64
C THR A 66 3.49 -13.25 12.03
N THR A 67 4.14 -14.09 11.24
CA THR A 67 3.66 -15.37 10.76
C THR A 67 3.01 -16.19 11.88
N PRO A 68 1.99 -17.02 11.60
CA PRO A 68 1.68 -18.10 12.51
C PRO A 68 2.88 -19.05 12.49
N ASP A 69 3.19 -19.61 13.65
CA ASP A 69 4.27 -20.57 13.90
C ASP A 69 5.62 -19.99 14.37
N SER A 70 6.05 -20.56 15.49
CA SER A 70 7.34 -20.43 16.17
C SER A 70 7.52 -19.21 17.10
N GLY A 71 7.48 -19.54 18.40
CA GLY A 71 7.42 -18.63 19.54
C GLY A 71 8.66 -17.76 19.76
N ILE A 72 8.39 -16.57 20.28
CA ILE A 72 9.33 -15.77 21.04
C ILE A 72 8.71 -15.54 22.41
N ASP A 73 9.41 -16.03 23.43
CA ASP A 73 9.03 -15.93 24.84
C ASP A 73 8.99 -14.46 25.24
N VAL A 74 7.90 -14.05 25.90
CA VAL A 74 7.78 -12.71 26.45
C VAL A 74 8.64 -12.65 27.71
N ASP A 75 9.87 -12.19 27.52
CA ASP A 75 10.79 -11.93 28.64
C ASP A 75 10.09 -10.94 29.59
N HIS A 76 9.74 -11.46 30.77
CA HIS A 76 9.15 -10.70 31.86
C HIS A 76 10.19 -9.69 32.34
N TRP A 77 9.89 -8.40 32.23
CA TRP A 77 10.61 -7.38 32.96
C TRP A 77 9.67 -6.75 33.98
N THR A 78 10.04 -6.99 35.23
CA THR A 78 9.61 -6.34 36.48
C THR A 78 9.38 -4.84 36.34
#